data_AF-A0A651DBH0-F1
#
_entry.id   AF-A0A651DBH0-F1
#
_cell.length_a   1.000
_cell.length_b   1.000
_cell.length_c   1.000
_cell.angle_alpha   90.00
_cell.angle_beta   90.00
_cell.angle_gamma   90.00
#
_symmetry.space_group_name_H-M   'P 1'
#
loop_
_entity.id
_entity.type
_entity.pdbx_description
1 polymer ?
#
loop_
_entity_poly.entity_id
_entity_poly.type
_entity_poly.pdbx_seq_one_letter_code
_entity_poly.pdbx_strand_id
1 'polypeptide(L)' 'MFWLVLLIAIIGSWLPYFNVLNELVWIGPLSLPLAWVLLCNVILTLCALVLYPLYFVPLSDRINELDRQEERNE' A
#
# COMPACT_ATOMS: atom_id res chain seq x y z
N MET A 1 -12.95 -4.52 -2.41
CA MET A 1 -12.42 -3.65 -3.49
C MET A 1 -11.04 -3.11 -3.13
N PHE A 2 -10.85 -2.45 -1.99
CA PHE A 2 -9.56 -1.90 -1.54
C PHE A 2 -8.37 -2.90 -1.60
N TRP A 3 -8.56 -4.12 -1.07
CA TRP A 3 -7.55 -5.18 -1.11
C TRP A 3 -7.14 -5.60 -2.53
N LEU A 4 -8.07 -5.57 -3.49
CA LEU A 4 -7.76 -5.88 -4.89
C LEU A 4 -6.89 -4.78 -5.51
N VAL A 5 -7.14 -3.51 -5.15
CA VAL A 5 -6.33 -2.37 -5.63
C VAL A 5 -4.89 -2.47 -5.12
N LEU A 6 -4.71 -2.81 -3.85
CA LEU A 6 -3.39 -3.10 -3.28
C LEU A 6 -2.68 -4.24 -4.04
N LEU A 7 -3.37 -5.36 -4.24
CA LEU A 7 -2.80 -6.54 -4.89
C LEU A 7 -2.40 -6.25 -6.34
N ILE A 8 -3.25 -5.53 -7.08
CA ILE A 8 -2.97 -5.10 -8.46
C ILE A 8 -1.80 -4.09 -8.50
N ALA A 9 -1.74 -3.12 -7.59
CA ALA A 9 -0.65 -2.15 -7.55
C ALA A 9 0.69 -2.80 -7.19
N ILE A 10 0.68 -3.79 -6.29
CA ILE A 10 1.87 -4.60 -5.96
C ILE A 10 2.32 -5.38 -7.19
N ILE A 11 1.44 -6.17 -7.82
CA ILE A 11 1.78 -6.94 -9.02
C ILE A 11 2.24 -6.02 -10.16
N GLY A 12 1.57 -4.89 -10.36
CA GLY A 12 1.91 -3.89 -11.36
C GLY A 12 3.28 -3.25 -11.15
N SER A 13 3.78 -3.20 -9.90
CA SER A 13 5.14 -2.74 -9.60
C SER A 13 6.23 -3.65 -10.17
N TRP A 14 5.90 -4.93 -10.40
CA TRP A 14 6.82 -5.93 -10.97
C TRP A 14 6.77 -6.00 -12.50
N LEU A 15 5.79 -5.35 -13.12
CA LEU A 15 5.60 -5.33 -14.57
C LEU A 15 6.82 -4.86 -15.40
N PRO A 16 7.61 -3.85 -14.96
CA PRO A 16 8.85 -3.49 -15.67
C PRO A 16 9.94 -4.57 -15.59
N TYR A 17 9.95 -5.44 -14.56
CA TYR A 17 10.90 -6.56 -14.48
C TYR A 17 10.65 -7.63 -15.53
N PHE A 18 9.41 -7.78 -16.01
CA PHE A 18 9.05 -8.70 -17.09
C PHE A 18 9.34 -8.13 -18.50
N ASN A 19 10.08 -7.02 -18.59
CA ASN A 19 10.42 -6.35 -19.84
C ASN A 19 9.21 -5.75 -20.60
N VAL A 20 8.01 -5.75 -19.99
CA VAL A 20 6.75 -5.26 -20.60
C VAL A 20 6.64 -3.72 -20.57
N LEU A 21 7.47 -3.04 -19.77
CA LEU A 21 7.57 -1.57 -19.67
C LEU A 21 9.02 -1.10 -19.51
N ASN A 22 9.97 -1.89 -20.02
CA ASN A 22 11.41 -1.64 -19.88
C ASN A 22 12.01 -1.05 -21.17
N GLU A 23 11.21 -0.33 -21.94
CA GLU A 23 11.75 0.47 -23.04
C GLU A 23 12.33 1.77 -22.46
N LEU A 24 13.47 2.22 -23.00
CA LEU A 24 14.08 3.52 -22.69
C LEU A 24 13.27 4.67 -23.31
N VAL A 25 11.98 4.72 -23.01
CA VAL A 25 11.12 5.84 -23.33
C VAL A 25 11.25 6.84 -22.19
N TRP A 26 11.51 8.09 -22.52
CA TRP A 26 11.65 9.17 -21.54
C TRP A 26 10.28 9.85 -21.34
N ILE A 27 9.75 9.79 -20.12
CA ILE A 27 8.63 10.62 -19.66
C ILE A 27 9.27 11.79 -18.89
N GLY A 28 9.49 12.93 -19.57
CA GLY A 28 10.18 14.08 -18.97
C GLY A 28 11.63 13.73 -18.57
N PRO A 29 12.08 14.01 -17.32
CA PRO A 29 13.40 13.60 -16.83
C PRO A 29 13.48 12.15 -16.32
N LEU A 30 12.35 11.41 -16.30
CA LEU A 30 12.29 10.05 -15.78
C LEU A 30 12.22 9.03 -16.94
N SER A 31 12.81 7.85 -16.73
CA SER A 31 12.57 6.72 -17.61
C SER A 31 11.16 6.15 -17.34
N LEU A 32 10.51 5.65 -18.39
CA LEU A 32 9.20 5.02 -18.34
C LEU A 32 9.08 3.94 -17.24
N PRO A 33 10.05 3.00 -17.07
CA PRO A 33 9.98 2.04 -15.96
C PRO A 33 10.02 2.72 -14.59
N LEU A 34 10.81 3.78 -14.43
CA LEU A 34 10.94 4.50 -13.15
C LEU A 34 9.67 5.30 -12.85
N ALA A 35 9.09 5.99 -13.83
CA ALA A 35 7.82 6.69 -13.70
C ALA A 35 6.68 5.73 -13.32
N TRP A 36 6.65 4.53 -13.91
CA TRP A 36 5.66 3.50 -13.61
C TRP A 36 5.78 2.96 -12.19
N VAL A 37 7.00 2.57 -11.78
CA VAL A 37 7.25 2.10 -10.41
C VAL A 37 6.91 3.18 -9.39
N LEU A 38 7.23 4.44 -9.68
CA LEU A 38 6.92 5.56 -8.79
C LEU A 38 5.41 5.78 -8.63
N LEU A 39 4.66 5.69 -9.73
CA LEU A 39 3.20 5.76 -9.73
C LEU A 39 2.59 4.62 -8.88
N CYS A 40 3.05 3.38 -9.06
CA CYS A 40 2.60 2.26 -8.23
C CYS A 40 2.90 2.49 -6.74
N ASN A 41 4.07 3.01 -6.41
CA ASN A 41 4.43 3.33 -5.02
C ASN A 41 3.53 4.42 -4.43
N VAL A 42 3.24 5.49 -5.18
CA VAL A 42 2.31 6.56 -4.73
C VAL A 42 0.92 5.98 -4.45
N ILE A 43 0.41 5.11 -5.33
CA ILE A 43 -0.89 4.44 -5.13
C ILE A 43 -0.86 3.57 -3.87
N LEU A 44 0.23 2.83 -3.63
CA LEU A 44 0.39 2.00 -2.44
C LEU A 44 0.45 2.84 -1.16
N THR A 45 1.17 3.96 -1.17
CA THR A 45 1.23 4.88 -0.03
C THR A 45 -0.12 5.49 0.27
N LEU A 46 -0.87 5.94 -0.75
CA LEU A 46 -2.23 6.45 -0.56
C LEU A 46 -3.17 5.36 -0.02
N CYS A 47 -3.04 4.13 -0.50
CA CYS A 47 -3.75 2.99 0.07
C CYS A 47 -3.42 2.82 1.55
N ALA A 48 -2.14 2.79 1.92
CA ALA A 48 -1.73 2.65 3.32
C ALA A 48 -2.26 3.79 4.21
N LEU A 49 -2.29 5.01 3.70
CA LEU A 49 -2.83 6.18 4.40
C LEU A 49 -4.32 6.02 4.68
N VAL A 50 -5.10 5.46 3.74
CA VAL A 50 -6.52 5.15 3.92
C VAL A 50 -6.75 3.90 4.78
N LEU A 51 -5.86 2.91 4.70
CA LEU A 51 -5.89 1.70 5.52
C LEU A 51 -5.71 2.04 7.00
N TYR A 52 -4.87 3.02 7.31
CA TYR A 52 -4.57 3.42 8.67
C TYR A 52 -5.83 3.76 9.49
N PRO A 53 -6.65 4.78 9.15
CA PRO A 53 -7.87 5.07 9.91
C PRO A 53 -8.89 3.93 9.85
N LEU A 54 -8.95 3.19 8.75
CA LEU A 54 -9.97 2.15 8.56
C LEU A 54 -9.72 0.92 9.44
N TYR A 55 -8.46 0.53 9.63
CA TYR A 55 -8.09 -0.68 10.37
C TYR A 55 -7.42 -0.41 11.70
N PHE A 56 -6.59 0.63 11.84
CA PHE A 56 -5.94 0.91 13.13
C PHE A 56 -6.90 1.48 14.16
N VAL A 57 -7.89 2.31 13.79
CA VAL A 57 -8.89 2.81 14.75
C VAL A 57 -9.67 1.68 15.43
N PRO A 58 -10.33 0.76 14.70
CA PRO A 58 -11.04 -0.33 15.36
C PRO A 58 -10.10 -1.31 16.07
N LEU A 59 -8.86 -1.48 15.59
CA LEU A 59 -7.88 -2.33 16.26
C LEU A 59 -7.43 -1.71 17.59
N SER A 60 -7.15 -0.41 17.64
CA SER A 60 -6.80 0.30 18.87
C SER A 60 -7.91 0.22 19.91
N ASP A 61 -9.18 0.36 19.50
CA ASP A 61 -10.31 0.20 20.42
C ASP A 61 -10.39 -1.22 20.98
N ARG A 62 -10.13 -2.25 20.15
CA ARG A 62 -10.10 -3.65 20.60
C ARG A 62 -8.93 -3.96 21.53
N ILE A 63 -7.77 -3.39 21.27
CA ILE A 63 -6.58 -3.53 22.13
C ILE A 63 -6.83 -2.86 23.49
N ASN A 64 -7.39 -1.65 23.50
CA ASN A 64 -7.70 -0.93 24.74
C ASN A 64 -8.78 -1.64 25.58
N GLU A 65 -9.76 -2.26 24.94
CA GLU A 65 -10.76 -3.10 25.64
C GLU A 65 -10.12 -4.38 26.22
N LEU A 66 -9.18 -4.99 25.51
CA LEU A 66 -8.46 -6.18 25.99
C LEU A 66 -7.60 -5.85 27.22
N ASP A 67 -6.87 -4.73 27.18
CA ASP A 67 -6.03 -4.22 28.28
C ASP A 67 -6.87 -3.98 29.55
N ARG A 68 -8.05 -3.37 29.40
CA ARG A 68 -9.02 -3.18 30.50
C ARG A 68 -9.59 -4.48 31.08
N GLN A 69 -9.70 -5.54 30.27
CA GLN A 69 -10.17 -6.84 30.75
C GLN A 69 -9.07 -7.57 31.52
N GLU A 70 -7.81 -7.42 31.10
CA GLU A 70 -6.66 -7.95 31.84
C GLU A 70 -6.53 -7.26 33.21
N GLU A 71 -6.61 -5.92 33.28
CA GLU A 71 -6.58 -5.18 34.57
C GLU A 71 -7.74 -5.52 35.53
N ARG A 72 -8.89 -5.97 35.01
CA ARG A 72 -10.05 -6.37 35.84
C ARG A 72 -9.91 -7.80 36.40
N ASN A 73 -9.13 -8.63 35.73
CA ASN A 73 -8.98 -10.05 36.06
C ASN A 73 -7.78 -10.33 36.99
N GLU A 74 -6.94 -9.33 37.27
CA GLU A 74 -5.96 -9.29 38.37
C GLU A 74 -6.55 -8.75 39.68
#